data_AF-A0A2E7SNB1-F1
#
_entry.id   AF-A0A2E7SNB1-F1
#
_cell.length_a   1.000
_cell.length_b   1.000
_cell.length_c   1.000
_cell.angle_alpha   90.00
_cell.angle_beta   90.00
_cell.angle_gamma   90.00
#
_symmetry.space_group_name_H-M   'P 1'
#
loop_
_entity.id
_entity.type
_entity.pdbx_description
1 polymer ?
#
loop_
_entity_poly.entity_id
_entity_poly.type
_entity_poly.pdbx_seq_one_letter_code
_entity_poly.pdbx_strand_id
1 'polypeptide(L)'
;MRTGDIKTPALIADSKILEANISTMASRRPGKSLRPHIKAFKSTELAKKLVQAGHETFCCATIRELEGMVDAGMGADLLLANETLDTTRLKNLLLKENCRITVAVDSKETIAVAAAAGIQEVLIDINVGLPRCGCSPEDAGFLADQARKSGLEIRGVMGYEGHLMHDPDTLRRTTKTEESMEILISAHETVGGDIISGGGTGTWDCNQAVTELQAGSYVLMDGDYSKLDLPFKEGLLLLTTVISRSKSGYAVLDGGLKSLSVDSGNPKLFDQGDVMFCSDEHTTVTNGSWSVGQRVGLRPSHIDPTIAKHELIYLVDEIEEGLDSEVIGILNIDLRGW
;
A
#
# COMPACT_ATOMS: atom_id res chain seq x y z
N MET A 1 6.08 -1.78 -28.09
CA MET A 1 5.06 -0.74 -27.86
C MET A 1 5.76 0.38 -27.11
N ARG A 2 5.50 1.64 -27.44
CA ARG A 2 6.06 2.78 -26.68
C ARG A 2 4.94 3.51 -25.95
N THR A 3 5.27 4.29 -24.92
CA THR A 3 4.27 5.09 -24.19
C THR A 3 3.58 6.12 -25.06
N GLY A 4 4.23 6.60 -26.14
CA GLY A 4 3.61 7.45 -27.15
C GLY A 4 2.39 6.81 -27.83
N ASP A 5 2.32 5.48 -27.91
CA ASP A 5 1.22 4.74 -28.53
C ASP A 5 0.06 4.42 -27.56
N ILE A 6 0.25 4.67 -26.26
CA ILE A 6 -0.73 4.32 -25.22
C ILE A 6 -1.88 5.35 -25.22
N LYS A 7 -3.11 4.85 -25.08
CA LYS A 7 -4.28 5.72 -24.87
C LYS A 7 -4.23 6.33 -23.48
N THR A 8 -4.34 7.65 -23.40
CA THR A 8 -4.40 8.39 -22.14
C THR A 8 -5.84 8.60 -21.68
N PRO A 9 -6.07 8.78 -20.37
CA PRO A 9 -5.07 8.71 -19.29
C PRO A 9 -4.67 7.26 -18.93
N ALA A 10 -3.40 7.02 -18.59
CA ALA A 10 -2.88 5.68 -18.28
C ALA A 10 -1.75 5.71 -17.24
N LEU A 11 -1.66 4.70 -16.38
CA LEU A 11 -0.52 4.57 -15.46
C LEU A 11 0.69 3.93 -16.14
N ILE A 12 1.84 4.57 -15.98
CA ILE A 12 3.15 4.00 -16.33
C ILE A 12 4.02 3.90 -15.09
N ALA A 13 4.83 2.85 -14.99
CA ALA A 13 5.79 2.66 -13.90
C ALA A 13 7.20 2.40 -14.44
N ASP A 14 8.18 3.03 -13.80
CA ASP A 14 9.61 2.85 -14.10
C ASP A 14 10.13 1.55 -13.47
N SER A 15 10.61 0.62 -14.30
CA SER A 15 11.09 -0.68 -13.83
C SER A 15 12.37 -0.57 -13.02
N LYS A 16 13.30 0.31 -13.40
CA LYS A 16 14.56 0.51 -12.67
C LYS A 16 14.30 1.09 -11.29
N ILE A 17 13.36 2.03 -11.15
CA ILE A 17 12.96 2.57 -9.86
C ILE A 17 12.26 1.51 -9.01
N LEU A 18 11.32 0.75 -9.59
CA LEU A 18 10.64 -0.33 -8.88
C LEU A 18 11.65 -1.34 -8.33
N GLU A 19 12.59 -1.80 -9.15
CA GLU A 19 13.64 -2.75 -8.76
C GLU A 19 14.59 -2.17 -7.70
N ALA A 20 15.01 -0.92 -7.85
CA ALA A 20 15.86 -0.24 -6.88
C ALA A 20 15.16 -0.07 -5.52
N ASN A 21 13.88 0.29 -5.51
CA ASN A 21 13.09 0.44 -4.30
C ASN A 21 12.91 -0.92 -3.59
N ILE A 22 12.57 -1.97 -4.35
CA ILE A 22 12.48 -3.35 -3.84
C ILE A 22 13.81 -3.80 -3.24
N SER A 23 14.91 -3.63 -3.98
CA SER A 23 16.24 -4.00 -3.50
C SER A 23 16.64 -3.24 -2.23
N THR A 24 16.32 -1.94 -2.16
CA THR A 24 16.62 -1.10 -1.00
C THR A 24 15.89 -1.61 0.24
N MET A 25 14.59 -1.86 0.13
CA MET A 25 13.79 -2.40 1.23
C MET A 25 14.28 -3.79 1.64
N ALA A 26 14.45 -4.70 0.68
CA ALA A 26 14.88 -6.08 0.93
C ALA A 26 16.25 -6.16 1.62
N SER A 27 17.17 -5.22 1.33
CA SER A 27 18.49 -5.17 1.97
C SER A 27 18.44 -4.83 3.47
N ARG A 28 17.40 -4.11 3.90
CA ARG A 28 17.24 -3.64 5.29
C ARG A 28 16.18 -4.42 6.06
N ARG A 29 15.19 -4.96 5.35
CA ARG A 29 14.09 -5.75 5.89
C ARG A 29 13.96 -7.06 5.10
N PRO A 30 14.95 -7.97 5.15
CA PRO A 30 14.92 -9.20 4.36
C PRO A 30 13.84 -10.18 4.85
N GLY A 31 13.37 -11.02 3.92
CA GLY A 31 12.51 -12.17 4.23
C GLY A 31 11.27 -11.77 5.04
N LYS A 32 11.07 -12.45 6.18
CA LYS A 32 9.91 -12.27 7.06
C LYS A 32 9.91 -10.99 7.89
N SER A 33 11.00 -10.22 7.90
CA SER A 33 10.99 -8.90 8.57
C SER A 33 10.20 -7.83 7.83
N LEU A 34 9.73 -8.14 6.62
CA LEU A 34 8.78 -7.37 5.84
C LEU A 34 7.65 -8.29 5.40
N ARG A 35 6.42 -7.83 5.57
CA ARG A 35 5.19 -8.43 5.03
C ARG A 35 4.54 -7.39 4.11
N PRO A 36 4.96 -7.30 2.83
CA PRO A 36 4.55 -6.21 1.95
C PRO A 36 3.04 -6.08 1.84
N HIS A 37 2.55 -4.85 1.82
CA HIS A 37 1.12 -4.60 1.82
C HIS A 37 0.56 -4.43 0.41
N ILE A 38 -0.26 -5.40 0.01
CA ILE A 38 -0.85 -5.52 -1.32
C ILE A 38 -1.75 -4.33 -1.69
N LYS A 39 -2.40 -3.69 -0.70
CA LYS A 39 -3.34 -2.58 -0.95
C LYS A 39 -2.72 -1.44 -1.76
N ALA A 40 -1.40 -1.27 -1.66
CA ALA A 40 -0.66 -0.19 -2.30
C ALA A 40 -0.60 -0.34 -3.82
N PHE A 41 -0.60 -1.58 -4.34
CA PHE A 41 -0.40 -1.84 -5.77
C PHE A 41 -1.41 -2.81 -6.40
N LYS A 42 -2.12 -3.60 -5.59
CA LYS A 42 -3.24 -4.48 -6.00
C LYS A 42 -2.94 -5.36 -7.22
N SER A 43 -1.70 -5.82 -7.34
CA SER A 43 -1.18 -6.54 -8.50
C SER A 43 -0.44 -7.80 -8.07
N THR A 44 -0.96 -8.96 -8.48
CA THR A 44 -0.28 -10.24 -8.25
C THR A 44 1.04 -10.35 -9.01
N GLU A 45 1.17 -9.73 -10.18
CA GLU A 45 2.43 -9.68 -10.95
C GLU A 45 3.51 -8.87 -10.21
N LEU A 46 3.15 -7.78 -9.54
CA LEU A 46 4.09 -7.05 -8.68
C LEU A 46 4.45 -7.87 -7.44
N ALA A 47 3.48 -8.57 -6.84
CA ALA A 47 3.76 -9.46 -5.70
C ALA A 47 4.75 -10.58 -6.07
N LYS A 48 4.69 -11.14 -7.30
CA LYS A 48 5.70 -12.11 -7.78
C LYS A 48 7.11 -11.53 -7.83
N LYS A 49 7.27 -10.24 -8.18
CA LYS A 49 8.58 -9.54 -8.11
C LYS A 49 9.08 -9.45 -6.66
N LEU A 50 8.19 -9.26 -5.69
CA LEU A 50 8.54 -9.26 -4.26
C LEU A 50 8.93 -10.65 -3.76
N VAL A 51 8.27 -11.71 -4.24
CA VAL A 51 8.68 -13.11 -3.98
C VAL A 51 10.09 -13.37 -4.52
N GLN A 52 10.40 -12.90 -5.74
CA GLN A 52 11.75 -13.01 -6.31
C GLN A 52 12.81 -12.26 -5.49
N ALA A 53 12.42 -11.22 -4.76
CA ALA A 53 13.27 -10.49 -3.81
C ALA A 53 13.32 -11.13 -2.41
N GLY A 54 12.65 -12.28 -2.21
CA GLY A 54 12.66 -13.05 -0.96
C GLY A 54 11.50 -12.79 0.00
N HIS A 55 10.46 -12.04 -0.41
CA HIS A 55 9.28 -11.79 0.41
C HIS A 55 8.12 -12.72 0.01
N GLU A 56 7.85 -13.72 0.83
CA GLU A 56 6.83 -14.75 0.57
C GLU A 56 5.55 -14.56 1.40
N THR A 57 5.50 -13.53 2.26
CA THR A 57 4.37 -13.22 3.13
C THR A 57 3.77 -11.88 2.75
N PHE A 58 2.45 -11.70 2.87
CA PHE A 58 1.79 -10.46 2.43
C PHE A 58 0.68 -9.99 3.37
N CYS A 59 0.51 -8.66 3.45
CA CYS A 59 -0.64 -8.02 4.08
C CYS A 59 -1.71 -7.70 3.04
N CYS A 60 -2.93 -8.12 3.31
CA CYS A 60 -4.14 -7.74 2.58
C CYS A 60 -5.02 -6.87 3.47
N ALA A 61 -5.67 -5.86 2.92
CA ALA A 61 -6.64 -5.01 3.63
C ALA A 61 -8.07 -5.57 3.53
N THR A 62 -8.30 -6.48 2.57
CA THR A 62 -9.62 -6.99 2.20
C THR A 62 -9.58 -8.48 1.93
N ILE A 63 -10.72 -9.16 2.10
CA ILE A 63 -10.84 -10.57 1.74
C ILE A 63 -10.69 -10.78 0.23
N ARG A 64 -11.04 -9.79 -0.61
CA ARG A 64 -10.83 -9.85 -2.07
C ARG A 64 -9.36 -10.02 -2.45
N GLU A 65 -8.49 -9.28 -1.76
CA GLU A 65 -7.04 -9.38 -1.96
C GLU A 65 -6.54 -10.75 -1.49
N LEU A 66 -7.00 -11.25 -0.33
CA LEU A 66 -6.66 -12.61 0.12
C LEU A 66 -7.04 -13.66 -0.93
N GLU A 67 -8.27 -13.60 -1.43
CA GLU A 67 -8.78 -14.53 -2.45
C GLU A 67 -7.90 -14.54 -3.69
N GLY A 68 -7.55 -13.36 -4.20
CA GLY A 68 -6.72 -13.24 -5.40
C GLY A 68 -5.25 -13.62 -5.18
N MET A 69 -4.70 -13.35 -4.00
CA MET A 69 -3.34 -13.80 -3.62
C MET A 69 -3.27 -15.32 -3.52
N VAL A 70 -4.29 -15.96 -2.93
CA VAL A 70 -4.40 -17.43 -2.90
C VAL A 70 -4.55 -17.99 -4.33
N ASP A 71 -5.41 -17.41 -5.16
CA ASP A 71 -5.61 -17.86 -6.55
C ASP A 71 -4.34 -17.71 -7.40
N ALA A 72 -3.49 -16.73 -7.09
CA ALA A 72 -2.20 -16.52 -7.74
C ALA A 72 -1.07 -17.40 -7.17
N GLY A 73 -1.38 -18.34 -6.27
CA GLY A 73 -0.41 -19.26 -5.67
C GLY A 73 0.47 -18.63 -4.58
N MET A 74 0.10 -17.47 -4.06
CA MET A 74 0.84 -16.73 -3.02
C MET A 74 0.13 -16.81 -1.66
N GLY A 75 -0.42 -17.99 -1.33
CA GLY A 75 -1.13 -18.27 -0.08
C GLY A 75 -0.25 -18.70 1.10
N ALA A 76 1.07 -18.66 0.98
CA ALA A 76 1.98 -19.28 1.96
C ALA A 76 1.83 -18.71 3.39
N ASP A 77 1.63 -17.39 3.52
CA ASP A 77 1.30 -16.71 4.79
C ASP A 77 0.70 -15.34 4.48
N LEU A 78 -0.62 -15.20 4.68
CA LEU A 78 -1.35 -13.95 4.43
C LEU A 78 -1.94 -13.42 5.74
N LEU A 79 -1.77 -12.11 5.97
CA LEU A 79 -2.44 -11.39 7.05
C LEU A 79 -3.58 -10.55 6.47
N LEU A 80 -4.80 -10.73 6.98
CA LEU A 80 -5.83 -9.69 6.88
C LEU A 80 -5.51 -8.62 7.91
N ALA A 81 -4.81 -7.56 7.49
CA ALA A 81 -4.41 -6.44 8.32
C ALA A 81 -5.57 -5.45 8.51
N ASN A 82 -6.73 -5.99 8.90
CA ASN A 82 -8.00 -5.31 9.08
C ASN A 82 -9.01 -6.26 9.77
N GLU A 83 -10.03 -5.69 10.41
CA GLU A 83 -11.11 -6.45 11.01
C GLU A 83 -12.14 -6.85 9.94
N THR A 84 -12.85 -7.95 10.18
CA THR A 84 -13.99 -8.33 9.34
C THR A 84 -15.08 -9.01 10.15
N LEU A 85 -16.31 -8.80 9.70
CA LEU A 85 -17.50 -9.50 10.19
C LEU A 85 -18.08 -10.46 9.14
N ASP A 86 -17.37 -10.69 8.03
CA ASP A 86 -17.82 -11.56 6.95
C ASP A 86 -17.35 -13.01 7.15
N THR A 87 -18.06 -13.72 8.02
CA THR A 87 -17.81 -15.15 8.28
C THR A 87 -17.91 -16.01 7.03
N THR A 88 -18.84 -15.69 6.12
CA THR A 88 -19.13 -16.53 4.95
C THR A 88 -17.96 -16.50 3.98
N ARG A 89 -17.43 -15.31 3.70
CA ARG A 89 -16.35 -15.14 2.74
C ARG A 89 -15.03 -15.68 3.28
N LEU A 90 -14.74 -15.51 4.57
CA LEU A 90 -13.60 -16.18 5.22
C LEU A 90 -13.73 -17.71 5.14
N LYS A 91 -14.90 -18.27 5.44
CA LYS A 91 -15.14 -19.71 5.35
C LYS A 91 -14.93 -20.24 3.93
N ASN A 92 -15.40 -19.52 2.92
CA ASN A 92 -15.22 -19.90 1.52
C ASN A 92 -13.74 -19.82 1.10
N LEU A 93 -13.00 -18.82 1.58
CA LEU A 93 -11.57 -18.70 1.33
C LEU A 93 -10.80 -19.92 1.85
N LEU A 94 -11.14 -20.42 3.04
CA LEU A 94 -10.50 -21.59 3.65
C LEU A 94 -10.83 -22.92 2.96
N LEU A 95 -11.78 -22.95 2.01
CA LEU A 95 -12.00 -24.14 1.16
C LEU A 95 -10.93 -24.28 0.08
N LYS A 96 -10.13 -23.23 -0.17
CA LYS A 96 -9.01 -23.28 -1.11
C LYS A 96 -7.83 -24.01 -0.45
N GLU A 97 -7.10 -24.79 -1.23
CA GLU A 97 -5.89 -25.47 -0.74
C GLU A 97 -4.69 -24.50 -0.67
N ASN A 98 -3.68 -24.87 0.12
CA ASN A 98 -2.39 -24.17 0.20
C ASN A 98 -2.46 -22.70 0.63
N CYS A 99 -3.40 -22.35 1.51
CA CYS A 99 -3.45 -21.03 2.13
C CYS A 99 -3.31 -21.07 3.66
N ARG A 100 -2.45 -20.22 4.21
CA ARG A 100 -2.36 -19.91 5.65
C ARG A 100 -2.83 -18.48 5.86
N ILE A 101 -3.95 -18.32 6.55
CA ILE A 101 -4.61 -17.02 6.76
C ILE A 101 -4.57 -16.67 8.25
N THR A 102 -4.00 -15.52 8.57
CA THR A 102 -4.09 -14.88 9.89
C THR A 102 -5.00 -13.66 9.80
N VAL A 103 -5.87 -13.44 10.79
CA VAL A 103 -6.82 -12.31 10.81
C VAL A 103 -6.57 -11.44 12.04
N ALA A 104 -6.62 -10.12 11.86
CA ALA A 104 -6.65 -9.16 12.96
C ALA A 104 -8.01 -9.18 13.67
N VAL A 105 -7.99 -9.22 15.01
CA VAL A 105 -9.19 -9.16 15.85
C VAL A 105 -8.98 -8.17 17.00
N ASP A 106 -10.02 -7.39 17.31
CA ASP A 106 -9.97 -6.33 18.33
C ASP A 106 -11.17 -6.37 19.30
N SER A 107 -12.04 -7.39 19.16
CA SER A 107 -13.34 -7.42 19.80
C SER A 107 -13.87 -8.85 19.92
N LYS A 108 -14.88 -9.07 20.77
CA LYS A 108 -15.51 -10.40 20.91
C LYS A 108 -16.21 -10.82 19.62
N GLU A 109 -16.74 -9.85 18.89
CA GLU A 109 -17.47 -10.02 17.64
C GLU A 109 -16.53 -10.50 16.53
N THR A 110 -15.36 -9.87 16.38
CA THR A 110 -14.35 -10.29 15.39
C THR A 110 -13.73 -11.65 15.74
N ILE A 111 -13.51 -11.93 17.03
CA ILE A 111 -13.11 -13.25 17.54
C ILE A 111 -14.16 -14.31 17.17
N ALA A 112 -15.45 -14.04 17.42
CA ALA A 112 -16.53 -14.97 17.11
C ALA A 112 -16.62 -15.25 15.61
N VAL A 113 -16.39 -14.24 14.77
CA VAL A 113 -16.35 -14.38 13.31
C VAL A 113 -15.18 -15.25 12.86
N ALA A 114 -13.97 -14.99 13.36
CA ALA A 114 -12.79 -15.80 13.05
C ALA A 114 -13.01 -17.28 13.43
N ALA A 115 -13.49 -17.54 14.64
CA ALA A 115 -13.78 -18.90 15.12
C ALA A 115 -14.89 -19.58 14.28
N ALA A 116 -15.98 -18.88 13.99
CA ALA A 116 -17.09 -19.43 13.20
C ALA A 116 -16.71 -19.69 11.72
N ALA A 117 -15.77 -18.92 11.18
CA ALA A 117 -15.26 -19.12 9.83
C ALA A 117 -14.31 -20.32 9.74
N GLY A 118 -13.72 -20.75 10.86
CA GLY A 118 -12.70 -21.79 10.91
C GLY A 118 -11.27 -21.25 10.77
N ILE A 119 -11.06 -19.94 10.95
CA ILE A 119 -9.70 -19.37 11.04
C ILE A 119 -9.01 -19.99 12.24
N GLN A 120 -7.74 -20.37 12.06
CA GLN A 120 -6.93 -20.94 13.13
C GLN A 120 -6.12 -19.86 13.84
N GLU A 121 -5.59 -18.88 13.09
CA GLU A 121 -4.57 -17.95 13.57
C GLU A 121 -5.08 -16.51 13.58
N VAL A 122 -4.82 -15.79 14.66
CA VAL A 122 -5.16 -14.36 14.78
C VAL A 122 -4.02 -13.53 15.36
N LEU A 123 -4.04 -12.23 15.07
CA LEU A 123 -3.31 -11.20 15.81
C LEU A 123 -4.32 -10.35 16.58
N ILE A 124 -3.98 -9.97 17.80
CA ILE A 124 -4.79 -8.97 18.53
C ILE A 124 -4.38 -7.58 18.04
N ASP A 125 -5.30 -6.84 17.42
CA ASP A 125 -5.02 -5.47 16.96
C ASP A 125 -5.14 -4.47 18.12
N ILE A 126 -4.11 -3.63 18.27
CA ILE A 126 -3.93 -2.72 19.39
C ILE A 126 -3.92 -1.29 18.87
N ASN A 127 -4.74 -0.43 19.48
CA ASN A 127 -4.66 1.00 19.22
C ASN A 127 -3.40 1.60 19.88
N VAL A 128 -2.41 1.92 19.04
CA VAL A 128 -1.13 2.53 19.44
C VAL A 128 -1.12 4.07 19.31
N GLY A 129 -2.30 4.70 19.19
CA GLY A 129 -2.47 6.15 19.11
C GLY A 129 -3.17 6.66 17.85
N LEU A 130 -3.47 5.80 16.87
CA LEU A 130 -4.27 6.15 15.70
C LEU A 130 -5.75 5.84 16.00
N PRO A 131 -6.66 6.84 16.08
CA PRO A 131 -8.09 6.60 16.31
C PRO A 131 -8.77 5.99 15.07
N ARG A 132 -8.54 4.69 14.83
CA ARG A 132 -9.08 3.90 13.72
C ARG A 132 -9.68 2.57 14.20
N CYS A 133 -8.90 1.50 14.23
CA CYS A 133 -9.26 0.18 14.76
C CYS A 133 -8.28 -0.20 15.87
N GLY A 134 -8.50 -1.36 16.49
CA GLY A 134 -7.65 -1.90 17.54
C GLY A 134 -8.22 -1.65 18.92
N CYS A 135 -8.08 -2.64 19.79
CA CYS A 135 -8.55 -2.56 21.16
C CYS A 135 -7.63 -1.66 22.00
N SER A 136 -8.10 -1.31 23.20
CA SER A 136 -7.23 -0.68 24.18
C SER A 136 -6.11 -1.66 24.60
N PRO A 137 -4.89 -1.19 24.92
CA PRO A 137 -3.84 -2.06 25.45
C PRO A 137 -4.27 -2.81 26.71
N GLU A 138 -5.15 -2.21 27.53
CA GLU A 138 -5.69 -2.81 28.75
C GLU A 138 -6.61 -4.01 28.47
N ASP A 139 -7.33 -3.99 27.34
CA ASP A 139 -8.24 -5.07 26.93
C ASP A 139 -7.51 -6.23 26.21
N ALA A 140 -6.26 -6.01 25.78
CA ALA A 140 -5.51 -6.94 24.93
C ALA A 140 -5.42 -8.36 25.52
N GLY A 141 -5.04 -8.47 26.79
CA GLY A 141 -4.95 -9.77 27.48
C GLY A 141 -6.29 -10.48 27.61
N PHE A 142 -7.35 -9.72 27.92
CA PHE A 142 -8.70 -10.26 28.00
C PHE A 142 -9.19 -10.81 26.65
N LEU A 143 -8.96 -10.07 25.56
CA LEU A 143 -9.34 -10.51 24.21
C LEU A 143 -8.52 -11.70 23.75
N ALA A 144 -7.22 -11.74 24.04
CA ALA A 144 -6.37 -12.90 23.76
C ALA A 144 -6.89 -14.17 24.46
N ASP A 145 -7.30 -14.06 25.73
CA ASP A 145 -7.89 -15.19 26.46
C ASP A 145 -9.24 -15.62 25.89
N GLN A 146 -10.06 -14.69 25.43
CA GLN A 146 -11.34 -15.01 24.77
C GLN A 146 -11.13 -15.71 23.43
N ALA A 147 -10.14 -15.27 22.64
CA ALA A 147 -9.76 -15.92 21.39
C ALA A 147 -9.27 -17.36 21.63
N ARG A 148 -8.37 -17.57 22.62
CA ARG A 148 -7.91 -18.92 23.02
C ARG A 148 -9.05 -19.83 23.44
N LYS A 149 -9.98 -19.34 24.27
CA LYS A 149 -11.17 -20.10 24.70
C LYS A 149 -12.07 -20.47 23.52
N SER A 150 -12.01 -19.71 22.43
CA SER A 150 -12.75 -19.97 21.18
C SER A 150 -11.99 -20.91 20.23
N GLY A 151 -10.83 -21.44 20.64
CA GLY A 151 -10.02 -22.37 19.86
C GLY A 151 -9.06 -21.71 18.86
N LEU A 152 -8.85 -20.40 18.96
CA LEU A 152 -7.92 -19.66 18.09
C LEU A 152 -6.49 -19.69 18.65
N GLU A 153 -5.52 -19.78 17.75
CA GLU A 153 -4.10 -19.56 18.01
C GLU A 153 -3.77 -18.08 17.92
N ILE A 154 -3.17 -17.54 18.99
CA ILE A 154 -2.66 -16.18 19.03
C ILE A 154 -1.23 -16.18 18.49
N ARG A 155 -1.03 -15.59 17.31
CA ARG A 155 0.31 -15.42 16.72
C ARG A 155 1.07 -14.22 17.29
N GLY A 156 0.38 -13.30 17.96
CA GLY A 156 0.97 -12.06 18.44
C GLY A 156 0.01 -10.88 18.45
N VAL A 157 0.58 -9.69 18.26
CA VAL A 157 -0.16 -8.43 18.18
C VAL A 157 0.06 -7.72 16.86
N MET A 158 -0.91 -6.90 16.48
CA MET A 158 -0.79 -5.91 15.40
C MET A 158 -1.01 -4.51 15.98
N GLY A 159 -0.31 -3.51 15.47
CA GLY A 159 -0.56 -2.12 15.84
C GLY A 159 0.04 -1.17 14.81
N TYR A 160 -0.79 -0.30 14.22
CA TYR A 160 -0.39 0.55 13.10
C TYR A 160 -0.36 2.04 13.48
N GLU A 161 0.84 2.62 13.51
CA GLU A 161 1.14 4.02 13.80
C GLU A 161 0.94 4.95 12.58
N GLY A 162 -0.13 4.72 11.80
CA GLY A 162 -0.38 5.39 10.52
C GLY A 162 -0.36 6.93 10.54
N HIS A 163 -0.64 7.54 11.69
CA HIS A 163 -0.61 8.99 11.88
C HIS A 163 0.80 9.59 11.82
N LEU A 164 1.85 8.76 11.80
CA LEU A 164 3.26 9.18 11.76
C LEU A 164 3.89 9.01 10.37
N MET A 165 3.24 8.30 9.45
CA MET A 165 3.83 7.89 8.15
C MET A 165 4.31 9.06 7.29
N HIS A 166 3.66 10.22 7.43
CA HIS A 166 3.93 11.40 6.61
C HIS A 166 4.49 12.57 7.42
N ASP A 167 4.98 12.33 8.63
CA ASP A 167 5.60 13.38 9.43
C ASP A 167 6.96 13.77 8.82
N PRO A 168 7.14 15.03 8.33
CA PRO A 168 8.38 15.45 7.70
C PRO A 168 9.51 15.68 8.72
N ASP A 169 9.20 15.83 10.00
CA ASP A 169 10.21 15.94 11.06
C ASP A 169 10.68 14.53 11.46
N THR A 170 11.86 14.14 10.98
CA THR A 170 12.45 12.82 11.25
C THR A 170 12.62 12.53 12.74
N LEU A 171 12.98 13.54 13.56
CA LEU A 171 13.13 13.34 15.00
C LEU A 171 11.77 13.08 15.65
N ARG A 172 10.77 13.92 15.33
CA ARG A 172 9.41 13.72 15.83
C ARG A 172 8.82 12.39 15.39
N ARG A 173 8.98 12.02 14.11
CA ARG A 173 8.54 10.74 13.56
C ARG A 173 9.15 9.57 14.32
N THR A 174 10.46 9.61 14.56
CA THR A 174 11.18 8.56 15.29
C THR A 174 10.69 8.46 16.73
N THR A 175 10.71 9.55 17.49
CA THR A 175 10.30 9.56 18.90
C THR A 175 8.84 9.14 19.08
N LYS A 176 7.93 9.61 18.22
CA LYS A 176 6.52 9.21 18.30
C LYS A 176 6.29 7.76 17.87
N THR A 177 7.10 7.24 16.95
CA THR A 177 7.05 5.82 16.57
C THR A 177 7.48 4.96 17.75
N GLU A 178 8.55 5.34 18.45
CA GLU A 178 9.01 4.67 19.67
C GLU A 178 7.90 4.65 20.74
N GLU A 179 7.27 5.81 21.03
CA GLU A 179 6.14 5.89 21.97
C GLU A 179 4.97 4.94 21.59
N SER A 180 4.56 4.92 20.31
CA SER A 180 3.53 4.00 19.82
C SER A 180 3.94 2.53 19.95
N MET A 181 5.22 2.22 19.71
CA MET A 181 5.72 0.85 19.77
C MET A 181 5.92 0.36 21.20
N GLU A 182 6.22 1.24 22.17
CA GLU A 182 6.22 0.89 23.60
C GLU A 182 4.86 0.36 24.06
N ILE A 183 3.78 0.99 23.58
CA ILE A 183 2.40 0.52 23.83
C ILE A 183 2.21 -0.90 23.25
N LEU A 184 2.63 -1.11 22.00
CA LEU A 184 2.48 -2.39 21.33
C LEU A 184 3.30 -3.51 21.98
N ILE A 185 4.53 -3.21 22.40
CA ILE A 185 5.41 -4.15 23.12
C ILE A 185 4.77 -4.54 24.45
N SER A 186 4.28 -3.58 25.23
CA SER A 186 3.60 -3.86 26.50
C SER A 186 2.37 -4.76 26.32
N ALA A 187 1.56 -4.51 25.29
CA ALA A 187 0.45 -5.38 24.93
C ALA A 187 0.94 -6.79 24.50
N HIS A 188 2.01 -6.87 23.70
CA HIS A 188 2.64 -8.13 23.29
C HIS A 188 3.13 -8.97 24.47
N GLU A 189 3.75 -8.36 25.48
CA GLU A 189 4.20 -9.06 26.69
C GLU A 189 3.04 -9.75 27.43
N THR A 190 1.83 -9.16 27.37
CA THR A 190 0.62 -9.72 27.96
C THR A 190 -0.03 -10.76 27.05
N VAL A 191 -0.09 -10.49 25.75
CA VAL A 191 -0.76 -11.33 24.74
C VAL A 191 0.07 -12.57 24.38
N GLY A 192 1.39 -12.45 24.29
CA GLY A 192 2.31 -13.50 23.83
C GLY A 192 2.22 -13.76 22.32
N GLY A 193 3.00 -14.74 21.84
CA GLY A 193 3.12 -15.09 20.41
C GLY A 193 4.43 -14.59 19.78
N ASP A 194 4.66 -14.97 18.53
CA ASP A 194 5.95 -14.74 17.84
C ASP A 194 5.97 -13.44 17.01
N ILE A 195 4.83 -12.75 16.88
CA ILE A 195 4.67 -11.62 15.94
C ILE A 195 4.32 -10.32 16.67
N ILE A 196 5.06 -9.27 16.32
CA ILE A 196 4.68 -7.87 16.51
C ILE A 196 4.62 -7.27 15.11
N SER A 197 3.41 -7.06 14.59
CA SER A 197 3.18 -6.62 13.21
C SER A 197 2.74 -5.17 13.16
N GLY A 198 3.34 -4.35 12.29
CA GLY A 198 2.99 -2.94 12.21
C GLY A 198 3.86 -2.13 11.25
N GLY A 199 3.82 -0.82 11.40
CA GLY A 199 4.60 0.12 10.60
C GLY A 199 4.27 0.17 9.12
N GLY A 200 4.98 1.04 8.41
CA GLY A 200 4.73 1.30 7.00
C GLY A 200 5.94 1.95 6.33
N THR A 201 5.71 2.50 5.13
CA THR A 201 6.78 3.10 4.32
C THR A 201 7.47 4.27 5.04
N GLY A 202 6.72 5.09 5.79
CA GLY A 202 7.27 6.27 6.47
C GLY A 202 8.12 5.96 7.72
N THR A 203 7.84 4.85 8.38
CA THR A 203 8.52 4.42 9.62
C THR A 203 9.45 3.23 9.40
N TRP A 204 9.74 2.91 8.13
CA TRP A 204 10.46 1.70 7.72
C TRP A 204 11.84 1.52 8.38
N ASP A 205 12.53 2.64 8.64
CA ASP A 205 13.88 2.70 9.21
C ASP A 205 13.87 2.90 10.73
N CYS A 206 12.93 3.67 11.27
CA CYS A 206 12.87 3.95 12.71
C CYS A 206 12.09 2.90 13.52
N ASN A 207 11.16 2.14 12.92
CA ASN A 207 10.38 1.14 13.64
C ASN A 207 11.15 -0.19 13.82
N GLN A 208 12.02 -0.26 14.83
CA GLN A 208 12.81 -1.47 15.13
C GLN A 208 12.09 -2.46 16.06
N ALA A 209 10.93 -2.09 16.60
CA ALA A 209 10.16 -2.90 17.54
C ALA A 209 9.39 -4.04 16.88
N VAL A 210 8.92 -3.83 15.64
CA VAL A 210 8.15 -4.84 14.90
C VAL A 210 9.03 -5.99 14.45
N THR A 211 8.52 -7.21 14.58
CA THR A 211 9.14 -8.40 13.99
C THR A 211 8.91 -8.47 12.49
N GLU A 212 7.81 -7.86 12.00
CA GLU A 212 7.48 -7.73 10.59
C GLU A 212 6.89 -6.34 10.28
N LEU A 213 7.48 -5.64 9.31
CA LEU A 213 7.01 -4.34 8.83
C LEU A 213 5.96 -4.51 7.73
N GLN A 214 4.87 -3.73 7.74
CA GLN A 214 3.78 -3.81 6.76
C GLN A 214 3.86 -2.77 5.63
N ALA A 215 5.06 -2.36 5.22
CA ALA A 215 5.22 -1.32 4.19
C ALA A 215 4.71 -1.78 2.80
N GLY A 216 4.09 -0.87 2.05
CA GLY A 216 3.55 -1.13 0.71
C GLY A 216 3.95 -0.07 -0.30
N SER A 217 3.67 1.20 -0.01
CA SER A 217 3.85 2.29 -0.98
C SER A 217 5.30 2.52 -1.42
N TYR A 218 6.28 1.99 -0.67
CA TYR A 218 7.71 2.08 -1.00
C TYR A 218 8.06 1.56 -2.41
N VAL A 219 7.26 0.64 -2.96
CA VAL A 219 7.54 0.04 -4.27
C VAL A 219 7.55 1.07 -5.40
N LEU A 220 6.71 2.10 -5.32
CA LEU A 220 6.54 3.10 -6.38
C LEU A 220 6.50 4.55 -5.89
N MET A 221 6.29 4.78 -4.59
CA MET A 221 6.25 6.10 -3.94
C MET A 221 5.25 7.09 -4.55
N ASP A 222 5.03 8.22 -3.88
CA ASP A 222 4.15 9.29 -4.34
C ASP A 222 4.63 10.67 -3.88
N GLY A 223 3.96 11.71 -4.35
CA GLY A 223 4.27 13.10 -4.04
C GLY A 223 4.06 13.50 -2.58
N ASP A 224 3.36 12.70 -1.77
CA ASP A 224 3.22 12.93 -0.33
C ASP A 224 4.42 12.34 0.42
N TYR A 225 4.79 11.10 0.14
CA TYR A 225 6.04 10.52 0.64
C TYR A 225 7.30 11.24 0.13
N SER A 226 7.24 11.88 -1.05
CA SER A 226 8.35 12.69 -1.60
C SER A 226 8.72 13.89 -0.72
N LYS A 227 7.90 14.24 0.28
CA LYS A 227 8.18 15.32 1.24
C LYS A 227 9.13 14.86 2.36
N LEU A 228 9.36 13.55 2.47
CA LEU A 228 10.20 12.93 3.47
C LEU A 228 11.56 12.58 2.85
N ASP A 229 12.60 12.56 3.69
CA ASP A 229 13.94 12.10 3.30
C ASP A 229 14.03 10.58 3.41
N LEU A 230 13.42 9.87 2.45
CA LEU A 230 13.42 8.41 2.36
C LEU A 230 14.28 7.96 1.16
N PRO A 231 14.90 6.77 1.19
CA PRO A 231 15.79 6.32 0.11
C PRO A 231 15.04 5.79 -1.13
N PHE A 232 13.71 5.81 -1.12
CA PHE A 232 12.87 5.31 -2.20
C PHE A 232 12.49 6.44 -3.16
N LYS A 233 12.32 6.12 -4.45
CA LYS A 233 12.03 7.11 -5.50
C LYS A 233 10.62 6.95 -6.07
N GLU A 234 10.03 8.06 -6.49
CA GLU A 234 8.77 8.12 -7.25
C GLU A 234 8.95 7.46 -8.62
N GLY A 235 8.31 6.30 -8.81
CA GLY A 235 8.37 5.50 -10.03
C GLY A 235 7.03 5.40 -10.77
N LEU A 236 5.94 5.99 -10.25
CA LEU A 236 4.62 5.96 -10.87
C LEU A 236 4.25 7.32 -11.48
N LEU A 237 3.78 7.30 -12.74
CA LEU A 237 3.17 8.46 -13.39
C LEU A 237 1.79 8.12 -13.95
N LEU A 238 0.89 9.09 -13.89
CA LEU A 238 -0.23 9.16 -14.82
C LEU A 238 0.22 9.87 -16.10
N LEU A 239 0.29 9.13 -17.20
CA LEU A 239 0.44 9.66 -18.54
C LEU A 239 -0.87 10.31 -18.97
N THR A 240 -0.79 11.55 -19.45
CA THR A 240 -1.91 12.34 -19.96
C THR A 240 -1.53 13.04 -21.27
N THR A 241 -2.50 13.63 -21.94
CA THR A 241 -2.33 14.45 -23.13
C THR A 241 -2.95 15.83 -22.95
N VAL A 242 -2.25 16.86 -23.41
CA VAL A 242 -2.81 18.22 -23.52
C VAL A 242 -3.91 18.22 -24.58
N ILE A 243 -5.17 18.40 -24.15
CA ILE A 243 -6.34 18.46 -25.05
C ILE A 243 -6.80 19.88 -25.34
N SER A 244 -6.39 20.85 -24.52
CA SER A 244 -6.73 22.26 -24.73
C SER A 244 -5.62 23.16 -24.20
N ARG A 245 -5.42 24.31 -24.87
CA ARG A 245 -4.49 25.36 -24.45
C ARG A 245 -5.17 26.71 -24.52
N SER A 246 -5.16 27.42 -23.40
CA SER A 246 -5.71 28.77 -23.31
C SER A 246 -4.71 29.81 -23.81
N LYS A 247 -5.24 30.88 -24.42
CA LYS A 247 -4.46 32.09 -24.72
C LYS A 247 -3.99 32.82 -23.45
N SER A 248 -4.61 32.54 -22.30
CA SER A 248 -4.28 33.12 -21.00
C SER A 248 -3.21 32.36 -20.21
N GLY A 249 -2.50 31.41 -20.84
CA GLY A 249 -1.27 30.81 -20.27
C GLY A 249 -1.41 29.46 -19.58
N TYR A 250 -2.61 28.87 -19.52
CA TYR A 250 -2.83 27.53 -18.96
C TYR A 250 -3.16 26.49 -20.05
N ALA A 251 -3.02 25.21 -19.71
CA ALA A 251 -3.42 24.06 -20.53
C ALA A 251 -4.27 23.08 -19.73
N VAL A 252 -4.99 22.21 -20.44
CA VAL A 252 -5.89 21.20 -19.85
C VAL A 252 -5.46 19.83 -20.34
N LEU A 253 -5.22 18.93 -19.38
CA LEU A 253 -4.85 17.54 -19.59
C LEU A 253 -6.09 16.64 -19.55
N ASP A 254 -6.06 15.48 -20.22
CA ASP A 254 -7.15 14.49 -20.30
C ASP A 254 -7.19 13.46 -19.15
N GLY A 255 -6.49 13.73 -18.05
CA GLY A 255 -6.55 12.94 -16.82
C GLY A 255 -6.97 13.81 -15.65
N GLY A 256 -7.85 13.31 -14.79
CA GLY A 256 -8.37 14.04 -13.65
C GLY A 256 -8.70 13.14 -12.46
N LEU A 257 -9.69 13.51 -11.64
CA LEU A 257 -10.09 12.80 -10.42
C LEU A 257 -10.57 11.37 -10.66
N LYS A 258 -10.96 10.99 -11.88
CA LYS A 258 -11.28 9.59 -12.21
C LYS A 258 -10.04 8.75 -12.54
N SER A 259 -8.87 9.37 -12.68
CA SER A 259 -7.59 8.71 -12.93
C SER A 259 -6.54 8.97 -11.84
N LEU A 260 -6.78 9.91 -10.93
CA LEU A 260 -5.89 10.29 -9.82
C LEU A 260 -6.69 10.43 -8.53
N SER A 261 -6.01 10.24 -7.40
CA SER A 261 -6.50 10.75 -6.11
C SER A 261 -5.86 12.09 -5.76
N VAL A 262 -6.56 12.88 -4.94
CA VAL A 262 -6.08 14.18 -4.43
C VAL A 262 -6.28 14.34 -2.93
N ASP A 263 -6.49 13.23 -2.22
CA ASP A 263 -6.63 13.18 -0.76
C ASP A 263 -5.39 13.71 -0.03
N SER A 264 -4.21 13.55 -0.62
CA SER A 264 -2.94 14.15 -0.16
C SER A 264 -2.54 15.42 -0.92
N GLY A 265 -3.50 16.08 -1.58
CA GLY A 265 -3.30 17.28 -2.40
C GLY A 265 -3.16 16.99 -3.90
N ASN A 266 -2.89 18.04 -4.69
CA ASN A 266 -2.76 17.92 -6.15
C ASN A 266 -1.57 17.02 -6.54
N PRO A 267 -1.64 16.33 -7.70
CA PRO A 267 -0.46 15.71 -8.30
C PRO A 267 0.60 16.76 -8.62
N LYS A 268 1.83 16.33 -8.85
CA LYS A 268 2.92 17.18 -9.36
C LYS A 268 3.19 16.85 -10.82
N LEU A 269 3.63 17.83 -11.61
CA LEU A 269 4.10 17.55 -12.95
C LEU A 269 5.41 16.75 -12.91
N PHE A 270 5.58 15.84 -13.88
CA PHE A 270 6.85 15.15 -14.09
C PHE A 270 7.95 16.15 -14.49
N ASP A 271 7.61 17.02 -15.45
CA ASP A 271 8.43 18.11 -15.98
C ASP A 271 8.04 19.47 -15.35
N GLN A 272 8.40 20.58 -16.02
CA GLN A 272 8.16 21.94 -15.57
C GLN A 272 6.69 22.36 -15.62
N GLY A 273 6.29 23.21 -14.67
CA GLY A 273 4.97 23.84 -14.58
C GLY A 273 4.29 23.57 -13.25
N ASP A 274 3.05 24.05 -13.12
CA ASP A 274 2.26 23.90 -11.90
C ASP A 274 0.86 23.35 -12.18
N VAL A 275 0.38 22.48 -11.30
CA VAL A 275 -1.01 22.02 -11.31
C VAL A 275 -1.87 23.04 -10.57
N MET A 276 -2.84 23.61 -11.26
CA MET A 276 -3.81 24.54 -10.67
C MET A 276 -4.89 23.79 -9.88
N PHE A 277 -5.58 22.85 -10.54
CA PHE A 277 -6.62 22.02 -9.95
C PHE A 277 -6.92 20.79 -10.81
N CYS A 278 -7.56 19.80 -10.19
CA CYS A 278 -8.12 18.63 -10.86
C CYS A 278 -9.65 18.67 -10.82
N SER A 279 -10.28 18.27 -11.92
CA SER A 279 -11.71 18.00 -12.08
C SER A 279 -11.87 16.54 -12.50
N ASP A 280 -13.10 16.05 -12.65
CA ASP A 280 -13.41 14.65 -12.97
C ASP A 280 -12.48 14.02 -14.03
N GLU A 281 -12.41 14.63 -15.21
CA GLU A 281 -11.64 14.10 -16.36
C GLU A 281 -10.45 14.98 -16.75
N HIS A 282 -10.18 16.05 -16.01
CA HIS A 282 -9.15 17.02 -16.42
C HIS A 282 -8.30 17.54 -15.28
N THR A 283 -7.03 17.79 -15.57
CA THR A 283 -6.09 18.54 -14.75
C THR A 283 -5.70 19.81 -15.49
N THR A 284 -5.88 20.97 -14.84
CA THR A 284 -5.48 22.27 -15.39
C THR A 284 -4.08 22.61 -14.92
N VAL A 285 -3.20 22.95 -15.85
CA VAL A 285 -1.79 23.24 -15.60
C VAL A 285 -1.38 24.61 -16.14
N THR A 286 -0.39 25.24 -15.51
CA THR A 286 0.13 26.57 -15.88
C THR A 286 1.65 26.59 -15.78
N ASN A 287 2.27 27.74 -16.07
CA ASN A 287 3.71 28.00 -15.90
C ASN A 287 4.62 27.02 -16.68
N GLY A 288 4.14 26.53 -17.82
CA GLY A 288 4.87 25.66 -18.73
C GLY A 288 4.61 26.00 -20.20
N SER A 289 5.38 25.38 -21.09
CA SER A 289 5.19 25.52 -22.54
C SER A 289 4.44 24.31 -23.08
N TRP A 290 3.16 24.51 -23.40
CA TRP A 290 2.25 23.43 -23.76
C TRP A 290 1.87 23.48 -25.24
N SER A 291 1.78 22.31 -25.88
CA SER A 291 1.20 22.12 -27.22
C SER A 291 0.06 21.12 -27.16
N VAL A 292 -1.05 21.38 -27.85
CA VAL A 292 -2.15 20.39 -27.95
C VAL A 292 -1.61 19.11 -28.59
N GLY A 293 -1.91 17.95 -27.98
CA GLY A 293 -1.38 16.65 -28.36
C GLY A 293 -0.10 16.23 -27.62
N GLN A 294 0.55 17.15 -26.89
CA GLN A 294 1.75 16.85 -26.10
C GLN A 294 1.42 15.87 -24.96
N ARG A 295 2.31 14.90 -24.74
CA ARG A 295 2.27 14.01 -23.56
C ARG A 295 2.77 14.74 -22.33
N VAL A 296 2.07 14.56 -21.21
CA VAL A 296 2.41 15.17 -19.92
C VAL A 296 2.22 14.13 -18.82
N GLY A 297 3.23 14.01 -17.96
CA GLY A 297 3.23 13.08 -16.83
C GLY A 297 2.82 13.78 -15.56
N LEU A 298 1.96 13.14 -14.78
CA LEU A 298 1.56 13.59 -13.45
C LEU A 298 2.03 12.57 -12.41
N ARG A 299 2.88 12.98 -11.48
CA ARG A 299 3.23 12.23 -10.27
C ARG A 299 2.03 12.27 -9.32
N PRO A 300 1.39 11.13 -9.00
CA PRO A 300 0.26 11.09 -8.08
C PRO A 300 0.67 11.57 -6.69
N SER A 301 -0.24 12.21 -5.96
CA SER A 301 0.02 12.57 -4.56
C SER A 301 -0.09 11.37 -3.61
N HIS A 302 -0.85 10.34 -3.97
CA HIS A 302 -1.00 9.10 -3.20
C HIS A 302 -1.24 7.92 -4.14
N ILE A 303 -0.42 6.87 -4.07
CA ILE A 303 -0.50 5.76 -5.04
C ILE A 303 -1.70 4.84 -4.83
N ASP A 304 -2.01 4.43 -3.59
CA ASP A 304 -3.01 3.41 -3.29
C ASP A 304 -4.39 3.74 -3.91
N PRO A 305 -4.99 4.92 -3.64
CA PRO A 305 -6.27 5.31 -4.24
C PRO A 305 -6.16 5.68 -5.72
N THR A 306 -4.97 6.04 -6.21
CA THR A 306 -4.75 6.28 -7.64
C THR A 306 -4.78 4.96 -8.41
N ILE A 307 -3.96 3.98 -8.02
CA ILE A 307 -3.87 2.65 -8.63
C ILE A 307 -5.24 1.96 -8.61
N ALA A 308 -6.02 2.11 -7.54
CA ALA A 308 -7.36 1.52 -7.46
C ALA A 308 -8.33 1.94 -8.58
N LYS A 309 -8.04 3.04 -9.31
CA LYS A 309 -8.85 3.56 -10.43
C LYS A 309 -8.47 2.97 -11.79
N HIS A 310 -7.40 2.18 -11.86
CA HIS A 310 -6.87 1.64 -13.11
C HIS A 310 -6.97 0.11 -13.15
N GLU A 311 -6.91 -0.44 -14.35
CA GLU A 311 -6.89 -1.90 -14.57
C GLU A 311 -5.46 -2.42 -14.77
N LEU A 312 -4.56 -1.56 -15.26
CA LEU A 312 -3.23 -1.90 -15.71
C LEU A 312 -2.24 -0.80 -15.31
N ILE A 313 -1.00 -1.20 -15.05
CA ILE A 313 0.17 -0.32 -15.03
C ILE A 313 1.10 -0.78 -16.15
N TYR A 314 1.45 0.10 -17.09
CA TYR A 314 2.44 -0.21 -18.11
C TYR A 314 3.84 -0.05 -17.52
N LEU A 315 4.59 -1.14 -17.47
CA LEU A 315 5.97 -1.12 -16.99
C LEU A 315 6.88 -0.70 -18.14
N VAL A 316 7.68 0.34 -17.92
CA VAL A 316 8.66 0.86 -18.88
C VAL A 316 10.09 0.66 -18.36
N ASP A 317 11.07 0.57 -19.25
CA ASP A 317 12.47 0.42 -18.83
C ASP A 317 12.92 1.60 -17.95
N GLU A 318 12.68 2.82 -18.40
CA GLU A 318 12.96 4.06 -17.70
C GLU A 318 11.98 5.14 -18.15
N ILE A 319 11.50 5.97 -17.22
CA ILE A 319 10.68 7.14 -17.55
C ILE A 319 11.62 8.30 -17.93
N GLU A 320 11.63 8.64 -19.22
CA GLU A 320 12.50 9.67 -19.78
C GLU A 320 11.74 10.99 -20.05
N GLU A 321 12.50 12.08 -20.21
CA GLU A 321 11.98 13.34 -20.73
C GLU A 321 11.27 13.11 -22.08
N GLY A 322 10.07 13.67 -22.23
CA GLY A 322 9.25 13.50 -23.44
C GLY A 322 8.29 12.31 -23.40
N LEU A 323 8.40 11.41 -22.41
CA LEU A 323 7.40 10.36 -22.11
C LEU A 323 7.09 9.45 -23.30
N ASP A 324 8.11 9.06 -24.05
CA ASP A 324 8.05 8.06 -25.12
C ASP A 324 8.99 6.89 -24.81
N SER A 325 8.80 6.22 -23.68
CA SER A 325 9.61 5.10 -23.22
C SER A 325 9.16 3.76 -23.83
N GLU A 326 10.07 2.79 -23.91
CA GLU A 326 9.72 1.42 -24.30
C GLU A 326 8.91 0.72 -23.19
N VAL A 327 7.77 0.14 -23.55
CA VAL A 327 6.97 -0.69 -22.66
C VAL A 327 7.54 -2.11 -22.66
N ILE A 328 8.01 -2.54 -21.49
CA ILE A 328 8.65 -3.85 -21.29
C ILE A 328 7.73 -4.86 -20.61
N GLY A 329 6.60 -4.41 -20.06
CA GLY A 329 5.64 -5.28 -19.41
C GLY A 329 4.34 -4.57 -19.04
N ILE A 330 3.39 -5.35 -18.52
CA ILE A 330 2.11 -4.85 -18.00
C ILE A 330 1.85 -5.53 -16.67
N LEU A 331 1.58 -4.74 -15.63
CA LEU A 331 1.14 -5.23 -14.34
C LEU A 331 -0.38 -5.11 -14.27
N ASN A 332 -1.08 -6.23 -14.15
CA ASN A 332 -2.52 -6.22 -13.94
C ASN A 332 -2.85 -5.77 -12.52
N ILE A 333 -3.83 -4.87 -12.38
CA ILE A 333 -4.40 -4.47 -11.09
C ILE A 333 -5.61 -5.37 -10.83
N ASP A 334 -5.32 -6.64 -10.55
CA ASP A 334 -6.27 -7.75 -10.51
C ASP A 334 -6.92 -7.96 -9.13
N LEU A 335 -6.57 -7.13 -8.14
CA LEU A 335 -7.07 -7.18 -6.77
C LEU A 335 -7.95 -5.96 -6.40
N ARG A 336 -8.53 -5.31 -7.40
CA ARG A 336 -9.51 -4.19 -7.25
C ARG A 336 -10.96 -4.70 -7.12
N GLY A 337 -11.85 -3.79 -6.70
CA GLY A 337 -13.30 -4.03 -6.62
C GLY A 337 -13.69 -5.07 -5.56
N TRP A 338 -13.92 -4.61 -4.33
CA TRP A 338 -14.30 -5.46 -3.21
C TRP A 338 -15.57 -4.96 -2.53
#